data_AF-A0A2V8D434-F1
#
_entry.id   AF-A0A2V8D434-F1
#
_cell.length_a   1.000
_cell.length_b   1.000
_cell.length_c   1.000
_cell.angle_alpha   90.00
_cell.angle_beta   90.00
_cell.angle_gamma   90.00
#
_symmetry.space_group_name_H-M   'P 1'
#
loop_
_entity.id
_entity.type
_entity.pdbx_description
1 polymer ?
#
loop_
_entity_poly.entity_id
_entity_poly.type
_entity_poly.pdbx_seq_one_letter_code
_entity_poly.pdbx_strand_id
1 'polypeptide(L)'
;MDRGEGFSLIEVTVALALTLVVSAGVFALLNPAESAFLAGPEIADMQQRLRVATDTLYANLLMAGAGAYAGTQTGALHRFFAPVLPFRRGAVRNAAAGSFTTDTITLLSVPPTAAQTTTSVPLSAASAALRVNADSGCPRNLDGTPKPLCGFEPGMTALIFDDVGRYDVFTVVAADGDIAQLAVNKPAAAATMMYPAGSKVVEVVERTYALHVDVAHRVYQLVSYDGSDHVDVAGLRVFRPGSATSAAQACGGSDRAVDLVWTEAAASRPEINNVSRR
;
A
#
# COMPACT_ATOMS: atom_id res chain seq x y z
N MET A 1 -39.83 -76.52 -15.49
CA MET A 1 -39.92 -75.41 -16.44
C MET A 1 -40.84 -74.38 -15.82
N ASP A 2 -40.26 -73.49 -15.01
CA ASP A 2 -41.01 -72.43 -14.34
C ASP A 2 -41.38 -71.38 -15.38
N ARG A 3 -42.67 -71.05 -15.47
CA ARG A 3 -43.20 -70.07 -16.43
C ARG A 3 -42.86 -68.69 -15.89
N GLY A 4 -42.13 -67.92 -16.71
CA GLY A 4 -41.49 -66.67 -16.33
C GLY A 4 -42.40 -65.68 -15.63
N GLU A 5 -41.91 -65.17 -14.49
CA GLU A 5 -42.43 -63.97 -13.88
C GLU A 5 -42.07 -62.78 -14.78
N GLY A 6 -43.04 -62.35 -15.59
CA GLY A 6 -42.93 -61.15 -16.40
C GLY A 6 -43.20 -59.92 -15.54
N PHE A 7 -42.29 -58.95 -15.59
CA PHE A 7 -42.47 -57.66 -14.93
C PHE A 7 -43.73 -56.95 -15.43
N SER A 8 -44.53 -56.44 -14.49
CA SER A 8 -45.69 -55.61 -14.82
C SER A 8 -45.24 -54.25 -15.36
N LEU A 9 -46.00 -53.68 -16.30
CA LEU A 9 -45.75 -52.34 -16.84
C LEU A 9 -45.74 -51.28 -15.71
N ILE A 10 -46.49 -51.52 -14.62
CA ILE A 10 -46.50 -50.65 -13.44
C ILE A 10 -45.21 -50.73 -12.62
N GLU A 11 -44.54 -51.89 -12.63
CA GLU A 11 -43.31 -52.11 -11.89
C GLU A 11 -42.14 -51.41 -12.58
N VAL A 12 -42.11 -51.46 -13.91
CA VAL A 12 -41.12 -50.73 -14.73
C VAL A 12 -41.29 -49.22 -14.59
N THR A 13 -42.52 -48.69 -14.54
CA THR A 13 -42.75 -47.25 -14.37
C THR A 13 -42.39 -46.77 -12.96
N VAL A 14 -42.70 -47.54 -11.92
CA VAL A 14 -42.29 -47.23 -10.54
C VAL A 14 -40.77 -47.26 -10.41
N ALA A 15 -40.10 -48.27 -10.99
CA ALA A 15 -38.65 -48.34 -11.00
C ALA A 15 -38.01 -47.13 -11.71
N LEU A 16 -38.55 -46.73 -12.87
CA LEU A 16 -38.08 -45.55 -13.61
C LEU A 16 -38.30 -44.24 -12.83
N ALA A 17 -39.44 -44.11 -12.13
CA ALA A 17 -39.72 -42.95 -11.30
C ALA A 17 -38.74 -42.86 -10.12
N LEU A 18 -38.46 -43.98 -9.46
CA LEU A 18 -37.50 -44.04 -8.35
C LEU A 18 -36.07 -43.72 -8.82
N THR A 19 -35.62 -44.24 -9.96
CA THR A 19 -34.28 -43.92 -10.47
C THR A 19 -34.13 -42.45 -10.83
N LEU A 20 -35.18 -41.81 -11.38
CA LEU A 20 -35.19 -40.38 -11.64
C LEU A 20 -35.16 -39.56 -10.34
N VAL A 21 -35.94 -39.93 -9.32
CA VAL A 21 -35.95 -39.23 -8.03
C VAL A 21 -34.60 -39.32 -7.33
N VAL A 22 -33.99 -40.51 -7.30
CA VAL A 22 -32.65 -40.71 -6.73
C VAL A 22 -31.61 -39.89 -7.49
N SER A 23 -31.64 -39.92 -8.83
CA SER A 23 -30.70 -39.15 -9.66
C SER A 23 -30.87 -37.64 -9.45
N ALA A 24 -32.10 -37.14 -9.40
CA ALA A 24 -32.39 -35.73 -9.11
C ALA A 24 -31.89 -35.30 -7.73
N GLY A 25 -32.05 -36.16 -6.72
CA GLY A 25 -31.50 -35.92 -5.37
C GLY A 25 -29.97 -35.83 -5.36
N VAL A 26 -29.29 -36.69 -6.11
CA VAL A 26 -27.82 -36.64 -6.25
C VAL A 26 -27.37 -35.35 -6.95
N PHE A 27 -28.00 -34.95 -8.05
CA PHE A 27 -27.67 -33.70 -8.75
C PHE A 27 -27.95 -32.45 -7.90
N ALA A 28 -29.02 -32.47 -7.10
CA ALA A 28 -29.33 -31.38 -6.17
C ALA A 28 -28.23 -31.16 -5.10
N LEU A 29 -27.48 -32.21 -4.74
CA LEU A 29 -26.37 -32.14 -3.80
C LEU A 29 -25.02 -31.82 -4.47
N LEU A 30 -24.80 -32.29 -5.69
CA LEU A 30 -23.54 -32.06 -6.43
C LEU A 30 -23.40 -30.63 -6.95
N ASN A 31 -24.50 -30.01 -7.40
CA ASN A 31 -24.47 -28.67 -8.00
C ASN A 31 -23.98 -27.57 -7.02
N PRO A 32 -24.43 -27.54 -5.74
CA PRO A 32 -23.86 -26.65 -4.74
C PRO A 32 -22.39 -26.94 -4.41
N ALA A 33 -21.99 -28.22 -4.43
CA ALA A 33 -20.62 -28.63 -4.08
C ALA A 33 -19.60 -28.08 -5.08
N GLU A 34 -19.86 -28.17 -6.39
CA GLU A 34 -18.97 -27.58 -7.41
C GLU A 34 -18.82 -26.07 -7.23
N SER A 35 -19.91 -25.34 -6.99
CA SER A 35 -19.86 -23.89 -6.79
C SER A 35 -19.04 -23.49 -5.55
N ALA A 36 -19.11 -24.27 -4.47
CA ALA A 36 -18.33 -24.04 -3.26
C ALA A 36 -16.83 -24.33 -3.46
N PHE A 37 -16.48 -25.37 -4.23
CA PHE A 37 -15.08 -25.70 -4.54
C PHE A 37 -14.43 -24.68 -5.50
N LEU A 38 -15.22 -24.04 -6.36
CA LEU A 38 -14.72 -22.98 -7.24
C LEU A 38 -14.55 -21.64 -6.51
N ALA A 39 -15.45 -21.31 -5.58
CA ALA A 39 -15.39 -20.05 -4.83
C ALA A 39 -14.41 -20.09 -3.64
N GLY A 40 -14.23 -21.26 -3.00
CA GLY A 40 -13.31 -21.45 -1.88
C GLY A 40 -11.89 -20.92 -2.10
N PRO A 41 -11.19 -21.29 -3.20
CA PRO A 41 -9.83 -20.82 -3.45
C PRO A 41 -9.75 -19.31 -3.71
N GLU A 42 -10.74 -18.71 -4.38
CA GLU A 42 -10.78 -17.27 -4.64
C GLU A 42 -10.94 -16.46 -3.34
N ILE A 43 -11.77 -16.94 -2.41
CA ILE A 43 -11.92 -16.32 -1.08
C ILE A 43 -10.61 -16.42 -0.28
N ALA A 44 -9.96 -17.59 -0.32
CA ALA A 44 -8.69 -17.81 0.37
C ALA A 44 -7.56 -16.91 -0.20
N ASP A 45 -7.47 -16.80 -1.53
CA ASP A 45 -6.50 -15.90 -2.19
C ASP A 45 -6.77 -14.43 -1.83
N MET A 46 -8.03 -13.98 -1.84
CA MET A 46 -8.38 -12.62 -1.39
C MET A 46 -7.96 -12.38 0.06
N GLN A 47 -8.22 -13.31 0.97
CA GLN A 47 -7.80 -13.19 2.38
C GLN A 47 -6.28 -13.18 2.53
N GLN A 48 -5.55 -13.99 1.76
CA GLN A 48 -4.09 -14.02 1.80
C GLN A 48 -3.49 -12.71 1.27
N ARG A 49 -4.02 -12.17 0.18
CA ARG A 49 -3.58 -10.87 -0.36
C ARG A 49 -3.91 -9.73 0.59
N LEU A 50 -5.08 -9.74 1.22
CA LEU A 50 -5.46 -8.79 2.27
C LEU A 50 -4.46 -8.80 3.42
N ARG A 51 -4.05 -9.98 3.88
CA ARG A 51 -3.06 -10.14 4.93
C ARG A 51 -1.72 -9.51 4.53
N VAL A 52 -1.19 -9.90 3.38
CA VAL A 52 0.11 -9.37 2.89
C VAL A 52 0.07 -7.85 2.71
N ALA A 53 -1.01 -7.32 2.14
CA ALA A 53 -1.18 -5.88 1.94
C ALA A 53 -1.24 -5.12 3.28
N THR A 54 -2.00 -5.64 4.25
CA THR A 54 -2.14 -5.03 5.58
C THR A 54 -0.83 -5.08 6.35
N ASP A 55 -0.13 -6.22 6.35
CA ASP A 55 1.15 -6.39 7.03
C ASP A 55 2.21 -5.45 6.42
N THR A 56 2.23 -5.30 5.09
CA THR A 56 3.15 -4.39 4.40
C THR A 56 2.85 -2.93 4.72
N LEU A 57 1.57 -2.53 4.68
CA LEU A 57 1.16 -1.17 5.03
C LEU A 57 1.49 -0.85 6.49
N TYR A 58 1.20 -1.76 7.40
CA TYR A 58 1.49 -1.61 8.82
C TYR A 58 2.99 -1.47 9.08
N ALA A 59 3.82 -2.32 8.48
CA ALA A 59 5.28 -2.21 8.60
C ALA A 59 5.80 -0.86 8.10
N ASN A 60 5.28 -0.34 6.99
CA ASN A 60 5.68 0.96 6.46
C ASN A 60 5.19 2.13 7.32
N LEU A 61 4.01 2.03 7.92
CA LEU A 61 3.51 3.02 8.87
C LEU A 61 4.35 3.06 10.15
N LEU A 62 4.79 1.90 10.65
CA LEU A 62 5.70 1.85 11.80
C LEU A 62 7.07 2.48 11.50
N MET A 63 7.56 2.33 10.26
CA MET A 63 8.81 2.93 9.81
C MET A 63 8.67 4.40 9.39
N ALA A 64 7.44 4.92 9.24
CA ALA A 64 7.22 6.29 8.84
C ALA A 64 7.82 7.26 9.87
N GLY A 65 8.69 8.14 9.41
CA GLY A 65 9.43 9.06 10.26
C GLY A 65 10.67 8.47 10.93
N ALA A 66 11.05 7.23 10.64
CA ALA A 66 12.38 6.72 10.93
C ALA A 66 13.40 7.66 10.28
N GLY A 67 14.35 8.15 11.08
CA GLY A 67 15.32 9.16 10.64
C GLY A 67 16.74 8.66 10.73
N ALA A 68 17.68 9.60 10.56
CA ALA A 68 19.10 9.30 10.57
C ALA A 68 19.52 8.62 11.88
N TYR A 69 20.22 7.51 11.78
CA TYR A 69 20.73 6.75 12.93
C TYR A 69 22.26 6.66 12.94
N ALA A 70 22.93 7.16 11.89
CA ALA A 70 24.38 7.25 11.80
C ALA A 70 24.80 8.65 11.33
N GLY A 71 26.07 9.01 11.58
CA GLY A 71 26.61 10.33 11.25
C GLY A 71 26.59 11.31 12.42
N THR A 72 26.88 12.58 12.10
CA THR A 72 27.06 13.66 13.07
C THR A 72 25.74 14.16 13.65
N GLN A 73 24.61 13.90 12.97
CA GLN A 73 23.30 14.43 13.34
C GLN A 73 22.22 13.36 13.18
N THR A 74 21.93 12.64 14.27
CA THR A 74 20.96 11.53 14.32
C THR A 74 19.63 11.94 14.97
N GLY A 75 18.55 11.24 14.65
CA GLY A 75 17.22 11.45 15.21
C GLY A 75 16.10 11.13 14.23
N ALA A 76 14.88 11.02 14.75
CA ALA A 76 13.69 10.75 13.95
C ALA A 76 13.27 11.97 13.11
N LEU A 77 12.76 11.73 11.89
CA LEU A 77 12.38 12.79 10.95
C LEU A 77 11.25 13.68 11.49
N HIS A 78 10.35 13.12 12.31
CA HIS A 78 9.22 13.85 12.90
C HIS A 78 9.64 15.02 13.80
N ARG A 79 10.92 15.10 14.21
CA ARG A 79 11.46 16.24 14.95
C ARG A 79 11.75 17.46 14.08
N PHE A 80 11.86 17.26 12.76
CA PHE A 80 12.20 18.30 11.80
C PHE A 80 11.00 18.67 10.91
N PHE A 81 10.26 17.67 10.43
CA PHE A 81 9.08 17.87 9.57
C PHE A 81 8.10 16.70 9.69
N ALA A 82 6.88 16.85 9.16
CA ALA A 82 5.88 15.78 9.17
C ALA A 82 6.23 14.68 8.14
N PRO A 83 6.50 13.43 8.57
CA PRO A 83 6.91 12.35 7.66
C PRO A 83 5.71 11.59 7.03
N VAL A 84 4.49 11.91 7.45
CA VAL A 84 3.24 11.38 6.89
C VAL A 84 2.50 12.52 6.23
N LEU A 85 2.27 12.41 4.93
CA LEU A 85 1.70 13.47 4.09
C LEU A 85 0.37 13.01 3.48
N PRO A 86 -0.69 13.83 3.53
CA PRO A 86 -2.01 13.47 3.02
C PRO A 86 -2.18 13.81 1.53
N PHE A 87 -1.15 13.58 0.72
CA PHE A 87 -1.14 13.84 -0.72
C PHE A 87 -0.01 13.06 -1.39
N ARG A 88 -0.17 12.76 -2.69
CA ARG A 88 0.84 12.04 -3.47
C ARG A 88 2.14 12.85 -3.61
N ARG A 89 3.27 12.19 -3.32
CA ARG A 89 4.63 12.70 -3.56
C ARG A 89 5.55 11.60 -4.11
N GLY A 90 6.53 12.01 -4.92
CA GLY A 90 7.54 11.21 -5.60
C GLY A 90 8.43 12.09 -6.50
N ALA A 91 9.27 11.47 -7.34
CA ALA A 91 10.04 12.18 -8.36
C ALA A 91 9.17 12.66 -9.54
N VAL A 92 8.09 11.92 -9.83
CA VAL A 92 7.17 12.19 -10.95
C VAL A 92 5.73 12.23 -10.43
N ARG A 93 4.79 12.83 -11.18
CA ARG A 93 3.34 12.84 -10.88
C ARG A 93 2.99 13.32 -9.46
N ASN A 94 3.75 14.31 -8.97
CA ASN A 94 3.48 14.94 -7.69
C ASN A 94 2.13 15.63 -7.67
N ALA A 95 1.49 15.59 -6.49
CA ALA A 95 0.33 16.43 -6.26
C ALA A 95 0.73 17.91 -6.28
N ALA A 96 -0.20 18.77 -6.69
CA ALA A 96 0.05 20.21 -6.72
C ALA A 96 0.36 20.75 -5.32
N ALA A 97 1.19 21.77 -5.22
CA ALA A 97 1.50 22.39 -3.94
C ALA A 97 0.21 22.85 -3.24
N GLY A 98 0.04 22.45 -1.97
CA GLY A 98 -1.15 22.76 -1.17
C GLY A 98 -2.34 21.81 -1.38
N SER A 99 -2.20 20.77 -2.21
CA SER A 99 -3.26 19.75 -2.35
C SER A 99 -3.38 18.89 -1.09
N PHE A 100 -4.61 18.52 -0.76
CA PHE A 100 -4.94 17.54 0.27
C PHE A 100 -5.93 16.53 -0.29
N THR A 101 -5.72 15.25 0.01
CA THR A 101 -6.56 14.14 -0.44
C THR A 101 -6.97 13.28 0.75
N THR A 102 -8.21 12.77 0.73
CA THR A 102 -8.77 11.97 1.83
C THR A 102 -8.43 10.47 1.72
N ASP A 103 -7.91 10.04 0.58
CA ASP A 103 -7.75 8.64 0.18
C ASP A 103 -6.30 8.28 -0.17
N THR A 104 -5.37 9.22 -0.01
CA THR A 104 -3.94 9.03 -0.33
C THR A 104 -3.07 9.45 0.85
N ILE A 105 -2.08 8.61 1.17
CA ILE A 105 -1.05 8.88 2.16
C ILE A 105 0.33 8.62 1.56
N THR A 106 1.28 9.52 1.81
CA THR A 106 2.70 9.30 1.52
C THR A 106 3.49 9.22 2.81
N LEU A 107 4.35 8.22 2.90
CA LEU A 107 5.20 7.93 4.05
C LEU A 107 6.66 8.15 3.65
N LEU A 108 7.37 8.92 4.47
CA LEU A 108 8.81 9.12 4.36
C LEU A 108 9.52 8.38 5.48
N SER A 109 10.57 7.64 5.12
CA SER A 109 11.42 6.94 6.08
C SER A 109 12.85 6.87 5.58
N VAL A 110 13.81 7.00 6.48
CA VAL A 110 15.21 6.71 6.19
C VAL A 110 15.39 5.19 6.27
N PRO A 111 15.76 4.51 5.17
CA PRO A 111 16.02 3.07 5.20
C PRO A 111 17.27 2.78 6.04
N PRO A 112 17.52 1.50 6.42
CA PRO A 112 18.72 1.09 7.12
C PRO A 112 19.96 1.09 6.18
N THR A 113 20.18 2.18 5.44
CA THR A 113 21.36 2.40 4.60
C THR A 113 22.30 3.43 5.24
N ALA A 114 23.58 3.30 4.91
CA ALA A 114 24.64 4.15 5.44
C ALA A 114 24.78 5.50 4.70
N ALA A 115 23.95 5.83 3.72
CA ALA A 115 24.04 7.10 3.01
C ALA A 115 23.47 8.26 3.86
N GLN A 116 24.18 8.62 4.93
CA GLN A 116 23.80 9.60 5.94
C GLN A 116 24.98 10.52 6.25
N THR A 117 24.84 11.80 5.90
CA THR A 117 25.92 12.79 5.94
C THR A 117 25.36 14.21 5.99
N THR A 118 26.23 15.21 5.84
CA THR A 118 25.92 16.63 5.77
C THR A 118 26.46 17.24 4.48
N THR A 119 25.86 18.35 4.02
CA THR A 119 26.36 19.10 2.86
C THR A 119 27.69 19.78 3.20
N SER A 120 28.68 19.72 2.30
CA SER A 120 29.96 20.43 2.48
C SER A 120 29.91 21.86 1.95
N VAL A 121 28.96 22.17 1.06
CA VAL A 121 28.74 23.48 0.46
C VAL A 121 27.26 23.87 0.52
N PRO A 122 26.91 25.17 0.45
CA PRO A 122 25.52 25.59 0.33
C PRO A 122 24.87 25.01 -0.93
N LEU A 123 23.60 24.62 -0.81
CA LEU A 123 22.85 23.95 -1.86
C LEU A 123 21.53 24.67 -2.14
N SER A 124 21.26 25.01 -3.41
CA SER A 124 19.95 25.55 -3.81
C SER A 124 18.96 24.43 -4.16
N ALA A 125 17.70 24.61 -3.79
CA ALA A 125 16.65 23.65 -4.09
C ALA A 125 16.29 23.56 -5.58
N ALA A 126 16.60 24.56 -6.41
CA ALA A 126 16.19 24.59 -7.83
C ALA A 126 16.83 23.49 -8.70
N SER A 127 18.10 23.18 -8.42
CA SER A 127 18.90 22.05 -8.91
C SER A 127 20.34 22.39 -8.55
N ALA A 128 21.11 21.43 -8.03
CA ALA A 128 22.47 21.73 -7.60
C ALA A 128 23.39 20.52 -7.61
N ALA A 129 24.68 20.84 -7.72
CA ALA A 129 25.80 19.94 -7.51
C ALA A 129 25.95 19.66 -6.01
N LEU A 130 25.40 18.53 -5.55
CA LEU A 130 25.57 18.03 -4.20
C LEU A 130 27.03 17.67 -3.94
N ARG A 131 27.57 18.23 -2.86
CA ARG A 131 28.82 17.77 -2.25
C ARG A 131 28.56 17.50 -0.79
N VAL A 132 29.09 16.39 -0.30
CA VAL A 132 28.86 15.90 1.06
C VAL A 132 30.14 15.82 1.85
N ASN A 133 30.02 15.86 3.18
CA ASN A 133 31.12 15.57 4.08
C ASN A 133 31.34 14.05 4.20
N ALA A 134 32.55 13.65 4.58
CA ALA A 134 32.84 12.27 4.92
C ALA A 134 32.55 12.05 6.41
N ASP A 135 31.27 11.89 6.76
CA ASP A 135 30.83 11.69 8.14
C ASP A 135 30.91 10.21 8.56
N SER A 136 30.83 9.95 9.87
CA SER A 136 30.81 8.59 10.43
C SER A 136 29.62 7.74 9.95
N GLY A 137 28.61 8.38 9.36
CA GLY A 137 27.47 7.72 8.75
C GLY A 137 27.82 7.03 7.44
N CYS A 138 28.84 7.51 6.72
CA CYS A 138 29.12 7.08 5.36
C CYS A 138 29.64 5.64 5.25
N PRO A 139 29.16 4.87 4.27
CA PRO A 139 29.66 3.54 4.00
C PRO A 139 31.12 3.61 3.56
N ARG A 140 31.87 2.57 3.92
CA ARG A 140 33.25 2.38 3.50
C ARG A 140 33.34 1.26 2.46
N ASN A 141 34.31 1.38 1.58
CA ASN A 141 34.75 0.30 0.70
C ASN A 141 35.40 -0.81 1.53
N LEU A 142 35.60 -1.98 0.93
CA LEU A 142 36.24 -3.14 1.57
C LEU A 142 37.69 -2.85 2.01
N ASP A 143 38.35 -1.88 1.39
CA ASP A 143 39.69 -1.40 1.72
C ASP A 143 39.71 -0.35 2.85
N GLY A 144 38.55 -0.01 3.43
CA GLY A 144 38.41 0.97 4.50
C GLY A 144 38.32 2.44 4.05
N THR A 145 38.47 2.71 2.74
CA THR A 145 38.29 4.07 2.19
C THR A 145 36.81 4.49 2.24
N PRO A 146 36.49 5.78 2.46
CA PRO A 146 35.10 6.24 2.38
C PRO A 146 34.58 6.08 0.95
N LYS A 147 33.33 5.59 0.80
CA LYS A 147 32.70 5.57 -0.51
C LYS A 147 32.55 6.99 -1.05
N PRO A 148 32.76 7.20 -2.36
CA PRO A 148 32.50 8.51 -2.98
C PRO A 148 31.05 8.91 -2.72
N LEU A 149 30.84 10.21 -2.51
CA LEU A 149 29.52 10.79 -2.20
C LEU A 149 28.78 10.05 -1.06
N CYS A 150 29.48 9.51 -0.06
CA CYS A 150 28.81 8.77 1.03
C CYS A 150 27.96 7.58 0.53
N GLY A 151 28.30 7.02 -0.64
CA GLY A 151 27.54 5.94 -1.26
C GLY A 151 26.28 6.38 -2.01
N PHE A 152 26.06 7.68 -2.23
CA PHE A 152 24.98 8.14 -3.11
C PHE A 152 25.25 7.77 -4.58
N GLU A 153 24.31 7.05 -5.19
CA GLU A 153 24.35 6.53 -6.56
C GLU A 153 23.19 7.12 -7.38
N PRO A 154 23.34 7.24 -8.71
CA PRO A 154 22.25 7.65 -9.59
C PRO A 154 20.99 6.78 -9.41
N GLY A 155 19.82 7.42 -9.38
CA GLY A 155 18.52 6.79 -9.13
C GLY A 155 18.09 6.79 -7.67
N MET A 156 19.00 7.03 -6.72
CA MET A 156 18.62 7.14 -5.31
C MET A 156 17.89 8.45 -5.02
N THR A 157 17.05 8.42 -3.98
CA THR A 157 16.30 9.58 -3.51
C THR A 157 16.96 10.13 -2.24
N ALA A 158 17.42 11.36 -2.30
CA ALA A 158 18.08 12.07 -1.22
C ALA A 158 17.13 13.09 -0.60
N LEU A 159 16.99 13.05 0.72
CA LEU A 159 16.31 14.06 1.52
C LEU A 159 17.34 15.01 2.11
N ILE A 160 17.12 16.30 1.91
CA ILE A 160 17.96 17.36 2.47
C ILE A 160 17.11 18.19 3.39
N PHE A 161 17.57 18.38 4.63
CA PHE A 161 16.83 19.12 5.64
C PHE A 161 17.75 19.80 6.64
N ASP A 162 17.23 20.85 7.28
CA ASP A 162 17.96 21.63 8.28
C ASP A 162 17.29 21.56 9.67
N ASP A 163 17.94 22.14 10.67
CA ASP A 163 17.43 22.16 12.05
C ASP A 163 16.23 23.10 12.25
N VAL A 164 15.91 23.95 11.26
CA VAL A 164 14.73 24.83 11.30
C VAL A 164 13.51 24.21 10.61
N GLY A 165 13.61 22.93 10.21
CA GLY A 165 12.50 22.13 9.68
C GLY A 165 12.21 22.36 8.19
N ARG A 166 13.12 23.03 7.46
CA ARG A 166 13.04 23.07 6.01
C ARG A 166 13.54 21.75 5.47
N TYR A 167 12.85 21.22 4.48
CA TYR A 167 13.23 19.98 3.84
C TYR A 167 12.81 19.95 2.38
N ASP A 168 13.61 19.29 1.57
CA ASP A 168 13.31 18.99 0.18
C ASP A 168 13.82 17.60 -0.18
N VAL A 169 13.11 16.97 -1.10
CA VAL A 169 13.47 15.66 -1.65
C VAL A 169 13.99 15.83 -3.06
N PHE A 170 15.07 15.13 -3.36
CA PHE A 170 15.79 15.17 -4.62
C PHE A 170 16.03 13.76 -5.13
N THR A 171 16.10 13.61 -6.45
CA THR A 171 16.60 12.40 -7.09
C THR A 171 18.02 12.64 -7.59
N VAL A 172 18.93 11.71 -7.29
CA VAL A 172 20.30 11.73 -7.80
C VAL A 172 20.28 11.33 -9.27
N VAL A 173 20.61 12.26 -10.17
CA VAL A 173 20.55 12.04 -11.62
C VAL A 173 21.87 11.47 -12.14
N ALA A 174 22.98 11.99 -11.62
CA ALA A 174 24.32 11.56 -11.99
C ALA A 174 25.26 11.74 -10.81
N ALA A 175 26.35 10.97 -10.80
CA ALA A 175 27.45 11.11 -9.85
C ALA A 175 28.75 11.16 -10.66
N ASP A 176 29.54 12.22 -10.46
CA ASP A 176 30.85 12.41 -11.08
C ASP A 176 31.88 12.76 -9.99
N GLY A 177 32.72 11.79 -9.65
CA GLY A 177 33.67 11.89 -8.55
C GLY A 177 32.98 12.24 -7.23
N ASP A 178 33.32 13.41 -6.68
CA ASP A 178 32.80 13.93 -5.40
C ASP A 178 31.59 14.85 -5.56
N ILE A 179 30.97 14.88 -6.75
CA ILE A 179 29.82 15.74 -7.06
C ILE A 179 28.64 14.90 -7.56
N ALA A 180 27.50 15.00 -6.89
CA ALA A 180 26.24 14.43 -7.36
C ALA A 180 25.39 15.53 -8.02
N GLN A 181 24.83 15.26 -9.20
CA GLN A 181 23.83 16.12 -9.83
C GLN A 181 22.45 15.74 -9.30
N LEU A 182 21.75 16.70 -8.70
CA LEU A 182 20.42 16.50 -8.14
C LEU A 182 19.33 17.13 -9.02
N ALA A 183 18.25 16.40 -9.23
CA ALA A 183 16.98 16.94 -9.70
C ALA A 183 16.03 17.09 -8.52
N VAL A 184 15.35 18.22 -8.43
CA VAL A 184 14.39 18.48 -7.36
C VAL A 184 13.04 17.83 -7.68
N ASN A 185 12.45 17.15 -6.69
CA ASN A 185 11.18 16.44 -6.83
C ASN A 185 9.98 17.37 -6.59
N LYS A 186 10.03 18.59 -7.13
CA LYS A 186 8.94 19.58 -7.14
C LYS A 186 9.12 20.57 -8.30
N PRO A 187 8.08 21.32 -8.69
CA PRO A 187 8.23 22.33 -9.73
C PRO A 187 9.35 23.32 -9.41
N ALA A 188 10.22 23.65 -10.38
CA ALA A 188 11.37 24.54 -10.16
C ALA A 188 10.98 25.91 -9.57
N ALA A 189 9.81 26.44 -9.92
CA ALA A 189 9.27 27.67 -9.34
C ALA A 189 8.97 27.59 -7.83
N ALA A 190 8.72 26.38 -7.31
CA ALA A 190 8.53 26.10 -5.88
C ALA A 190 9.85 25.77 -5.15
N ALA A 191 10.96 25.70 -5.90
CA ALA A 191 12.27 25.32 -5.40
C ALA A 191 13.17 26.53 -5.13
N THR A 192 12.68 27.42 -4.27
CA THR A 192 13.32 28.69 -3.92
C THR A 192 14.22 28.62 -2.68
N MET A 193 14.24 27.49 -1.98
CA MET A 193 14.98 27.33 -0.73
C MET A 193 16.49 27.19 -0.98
N MET A 194 17.29 27.68 -0.04
CA MET A 194 18.73 27.47 0.00
C MET A 194 19.11 26.84 1.34
N TYR A 195 19.82 25.72 1.27
CA TYR A 195 20.34 24.98 2.40
C TYR A 195 21.78 25.41 2.65
N PRO A 196 22.15 25.86 3.86
CA PRO A 196 23.54 26.18 4.19
C PRO A 196 24.41 24.92 4.17
N ALA A 197 25.73 25.12 4.12
CA ALA A 197 26.68 24.04 4.39
C ALA A 197 26.43 23.48 5.81
N GLY A 198 26.54 22.16 5.97
CA GLY A 198 26.21 21.44 7.20
C GLY A 198 24.75 21.00 7.31
N SER A 199 23.91 21.25 6.30
CA SER A 199 22.55 20.71 6.24
C SER A 199 22.59 19.18 6.11
N LYS A 200 21.62 18.49 6.70
CA LYS A 200 21.60 17.02 6.76
C LYS A 200 21.17 16.45 5.42
N VAL A 201 21.83 15.39 4.99
CA VAL A 201 21.57 14.67 3.74
C VAL A 201 21.46 13.18 4.06
N VAL A 202 20.32 12.60 3.75
CA VAL A 202 20.07 11.17 3.97
C VAL A 202 19.39 10.57 2.77
N GLU A 203 19.60 9.28 2.53
CA GLU A 203 18.71 8.51 1.67
C GLU A 203 17.31 8.45 2.31
N VAL A 204 16.28 8.62 1.48
CA VAL A 204 14.89 8.50 1.90
C VAL A 204 14.14 7.57 0.96
N VAL A 205 13.25 6.77 1.54
CA VAL A 205 12.27 6.00 0.78
C VAL A 205 10.92 6.70 0.94
N GLU A 206 10.32 7.06 -0.19
CA GLU A 206 8.97 7.58 -0.30
C GLU A 206 8.02 6.46 -0.74
N ARG A 207 7.00 6.17 0.06
CA ARG A 207 5.95 5.20 -0.31
C ARG A 207 4.60 5.86 -0.25
N THR A 208 3.92 5.93 -1.39
CA THR A 208 2.57 6.47 -1.48
C THR A 208 1.57 5.34 -1.61
N TYR A 209 0.51 5.38 -0.81
CA TYR A 209 -0.64 4.49 -0.88
C TYR A 209 -1.88 5.30 -1.20
N ALA A 210 -2.68 4.82 -2.16
CA ALA A 210 -3.96 5.43 -2.49
C ALA A 210 -5.06 4.36 -2.59
N LEU A 211 -6.28 4.75 -2.27
CA LEU A 211 -7.46 3.92 -2.50
C LEU A 211 -8.05 4.25 -3.87
N HIS A 212 -7.83 3.38 -4.84
CA HIS A 212 -8.50 3.46 -6.14
C HIS A 212 -9.93 2.94 -6.03
N VAL A 213 -10.91 3.81 -6.29
CA VAL A 213 -12.33 3.48 -6.21
C VAL A 213 -12.98 3.57 -7.58
N ASP A 214 -13.47 2.44 -8.07
CA ASP A 214 -14.39 2.37 -9.20
C ASP A 214 -15.80 2.11 -8.66
N VAL A 215 -16.57 3.19 -8.55
CA VAL A 215 -17.94 3.15 -8.01
C VAL A 215 -18.87 2.38 -8.94
N ALA A 216 -18.66 2.47 -10.26
CA ALA A 216 -19.52 1.85 -11.26
C ALA A 216 -19.45 0.31 -11.17
N HIS A 217 -18.25 -0.21 -10.97
CA HIS A 217 -18.00 -1.65 -10.85
C HIS A 217 -17.88 -2.13 -9.39
N ARG A 218 -18.03 -1.24 -8.41
CA ARG A 218 -17.86 -1.51 -6.96
C ARG A 218 -16.51 -2.15 -6.61
N VAL A 219 -15.47 -1.70 -7.30
CA VAL A 219 -14.11 -2.18 -7.12
C VAL A 219 -13.34 -1.17 -6.28
N TYR A 220 -12.75 -1.64 -5.19
CA TYR A 220 -11.91 -0.84 -4.30
C TYR A 220 -10.53 -1.47 -4.29
N GLN A 221 -9.48 -0.72 -4.61
CA GLN A 221 -8.13 -1.26 -4.67
C GLN A 221 -7.15 -0.40 -3.92
N LEU A 222 -6.32 -1.02 -3.09
CA LEU A 222 -5.15 -0.34 -2.56
C LEU A 222 -4.08 -0.36 -3.65
N VAL A 223 -3.70 0.82 -4.11
CA VAL A 223 -2.60 1.01 -5.06
C VAL A 223 -1.41 1.62 -4.32
N SER A 224 -0.22 1.19 -4.72
CA SER A 224 1.04 1.69 -4.21
C SER A 224 1.83 2.37 -5.32
N TYR A 225 2.50 3.45 -4.96
CA TYR A 225 3.35 4.25 -5.82
C TYR A 225 4.69 4.44 -5.14
N ASP A 226 5.76 4.09 -5.85
CA ASP A 226 7.15 4.06 -5.35
C ASP A 226 7.90 5.37 -5.58
N GLY A 227 7.24 6.39 -6.11
CA GLY A 227 7.87 7.68 -6.40
C GLY A 227 8.56 7.76 -7.76
N SER A 228 8.56 6.71 -8.57
CA SER A 228 9.23 6.68 -9.88
C SER A 228 8.28 7.02 -11.04
N ASP A 229 8.70 6.80 -12.29
CA ASP A 229 7.84 6.87 -13.46
C ASP A 229 7.04 5.57 -13.70
N HIS A 230 7.27 4.54 -12.88
CA HIS A 230 6.53 3.29 -12.92
C HIS A 230 5.03 3.51 -12.70
N VAL A 231 4.25 2.61 -13.30
CA VAL A 231 2.79 2.59 -13.11
C VAL A 231 2.50 2.15 -11.67
N ASP A 232 1.49 2.77 -11.06
CA ASP A 232 1.00 2.38 -9.74
C ASP A 232 0.70 0.87 -9.70
N VAL A 233 1.24 0.21 -8.69
CA VAL A 233 1.09 -1.23 -8.51
C VAL A 233 -0.12 -1.48 -7.62
N ALA A 234 -1.12 -2.18 -8.14
CA ALA A 234 -2.26 -2.64 -7.35
C ALA A 234 -1.81 -3.73 -6.38
N GLY A 235 -1.87 -3.45 -5.08
CA GLY A 235 -1.51 -4.40 -4.03
C GLY A 235 -2.67 -5.30 -3.62
N LEU A 236 -3.91 -4.85 -3.77
CA LEU A 236 -5.10 -5.56 -3.32
C LEU A 236 -6.35 -5.05 -4.05
N ARG A 237 -7.21 -5.96 -4.53
CA ARG A 237 -8.53 -5.65 -5.06
C ARG A 237 -9.61 -6.22 -4.13
N VAL A 238 -10.39 -5.34 -3.52
CA VAL A 238 -11.56 -5.65 -2.68
C VAL A 238 -12.82 -5.42 -3.52
N PHE A 239 -13.58 -6.48 -3.75
CA PHE A 239 -14.92 -6.36 -4.31
C PHE A 239 -15.90 -6.19 -3.15
N ARG A 240 -16.75 -5.16 -3.20
CA ARG A 240 -17.86 -5.08 -2.25
C ARG A 240 -18.92 -6.07 -2.72
N PRO A 241 -19.21 -7.17 -1.99
CA PRO A 241 -20.32 -8.03 -2.36
C PRO A 241 -21.59 -7.16 -2.42
N GLY A 242 -22.37 -7.36 -3.48
CA GLY A 242 -23.69 -6.76 -3.60
C GLY A 242 -24.54 -7.08 -2.37
N SER A 243 -25.54 -6.25 -2.11
CA SER A 243 -26.56 -6.43 -1.06
C SER A 243 -26.83 -7.90 -0.72
N ALA A 244 -26.97 -8.19 0.57
CA ALA A 244 -27.11 -9.52 1.18
C ALA A 244 -28.06 -10.51 0.45
N THR A 245 -28.95 -10.02 -0.39
CA THR A 245 -29.75 -10.79 -1.35
C THR A 245 -28.95 -11.68 -2.30
N SER A 246 -27.72 -11.31 -2.71
CA SER A 246 -26.92 -12.18 -3.60
C SER A 246 -26.07 -13.22 -2.86
N ALA A 247 -25.80 -13.04 -1.56
CA ALA A 247 -25.07 -14.01 -0.76
C ALA A 247 -25.97 -15.18 -0.30
N ALA A 248 -27.24 -14.88 0.02
CA ALA A 248 -28.24 -15.92 0.34
C ALA A 248 -28.56 -16.85 -0.84
N GLN A 249 -28.36 -16.38 -2.07
CA GLN A 249 -28.61 -17.18 -3.28
C GLN A 249 -27.43 -18.10 -3.65
N ALA A 250 -26.22 -17.83 -3.15
CA ALA A 250 -25.05 -18.69 -3.30
C ALA A 250 -24.93 -19.75 -2.18
N CYS A 251 -25.48 -19.48 -1.00
CA CYS A 251 -25.54 -20.41 0.12
C CYS A 251 -26.99 -20.90 0.27
N GLY A 252 -27.41 -21.85 -0.57
CA GLY A 252 -28.80 -22.34 -0.57
C GLY A 252 -29.29 -22.77 0.81
N GLY A 253 -30.19 -21.97 1.42
CA GLY A 253 -31.04 -22.41 2.52
C GLY A 253 -31.27 -21.42 3.67
N SER A 254 -32.51 -20.91 3.71
CA SER A 254 -33.31 -20.51 4.90
C SER A 254 -32.90 -19.25 5.69
N ASP A 255 -33.73 -18.21 5.49
CA ASP A 255 -33.79 -16.84 6.06
C ASP A 255 -33.81 -16.67 7.59
N ARG A 256 -33.29 -17.60 8.41
CA ARG A 256 -33.45 -17.52 9.88
C ARG A 256 -32.18 -17.42 10.71
N ALA A 257 -30.99 -17.43 10.12
CA ALA A 257 -29.73 -17.44 10.88
C ALA A 257 -28.88 -16.15 10.80
N VAL A 258 -29.20 -15.18 9.94
CA VAL A 258 -28.31 -14.04 9.65
C VAL A 258 -28.63 -12.77 10.48
N ASP A 259 -29.80 -12.72 11.14
CA ASP A 259 -30.25 -11.52 11.87
C ASP A 259 -29.58 -11.29 13.24
N LEU A 260 -28.77 -12.23 13.75
CA LEU A 260 -28.19 -12.12 15.10
C LEU A 260 -26.76 -11.57 15.15
N VAL A 261 -26.07 -11.39 14.02
CA VAL A 261 -24.64 -10.99 14.03
C VAL A 261 -24.41 -9.51 13.67
N TRP A 262 -25.38 -8.84 13.06
CA TRP A 262 -25.20 -7.45 12.57
C TRP A 262 -25.87 -6.36 13.42
N THR A 263 -26.69 -6.72 14.41
CA THR A 263 -27.38 -5.76 15.28
C THR A 263 -26.52 -5.24 16.44
N GLU A 264 -25.48 -5.94 16.87
CA GLU A 264 -24.62 -5.48 17.98
C GLU A 264 -23.53 -4.47 17.56
N ALA A 265 -23.14 -4.42 16.28
CA ALA A 265 -22.09 -3.48 15.81
C ALA A 265 -22.61 -2.06 15.52
N ALA A 266 -23.93 -1.86 15.47
CA ALA A 266 -24.54 -0.56 15.17
C ALA A 266 -24.87 0.28 16.43
N ALA A 267 -24.78 -0.30 17.63
CA ALA A 267 -25.25 0.33 18.87
C ALA A 267 -24.20 1.17 19.64
N SER A 268 -22.95 1.28 19.15
CA SER A 268 -21.86 1.94 19.91
C SER A 268 -21.24 3.16 19.22
N ARG A 269 -22.06 3.99 18.56
CA ARG A 269 -21.66 5.36 18.20
C ARG A 269 -22.06 6.34 19.30
N PRO A 270 -21.11 6.97 20.03
CA PRO A 270 -21.45 8.14 20.84
C PRO A 270 -21.71 9.33 19.91
N GLU A 271 -22.91 9.90 20.01
CA GLU A 271 -23.30 11.20 19.46
C GLU A 271 -22.31 12.29 19.94
N ILE A 272 -21.54 12.85 19.02
CA ILE A 272 -20.82 14.09 19.26
C ILE A 272 -21.83 15.22 19.09
N ASN A 273 -22.43 15.62 20.21
CA ASN A 273 -23.41 16.69 20.25
C ASN A 273 -22.75 18.05 19.99
N ASN A 274 -23.41 18.78 19.11
CA ASN A 274 -23.04 20.10 18.61
C ASN A 274 -23.33 21.15 19.71
N VAL A 275 -22.30 21.81 20.24
CA VAL A 275 -22.48 22.99 21.12
C VAL A 275 -21.90 24.22 20.44
N SER A 276 -22.79 25.03 19.88
CA SER A 276 -22.54 26.42 19.52
C SER A 276 -23.09 27.34 20.62
N ARG A 277 -22.40 28.47 20.84
CA ARG A 277 -22.83 29.72 21.52
C ARG A 277 -22.92 29.70 23.05
N ARG A 278 -21.95 30.34 23.70
CA ARG A 278 -22.06 31.71 24.23
C ARG A 278 -20.67 32.30 24.45
#